data_AF-A0A6A1VJ99-F1
#
_entry.id   AF-A0A6A1VJ99-F1
#
_cell.length_a   1.000
_cell.length_b   1.000
_cell.length_c   1.000
_cell.angle_alpha   90.00
_cell.angle_beta   90.00
_cell.angle_gamma   90.00
#
_symmetry.space_group_name_H-M   'P 1'
#
loop_
_entity.id
_entity.type
_entity.pdbx_description
1 polymer ?
#
loop_
_entity_poly.entity_id
_entity_poly.type
_entity_poly.pdbx_seq_one_letter_code
_entity_poly.pdbx_strand_id
1 'polypeptide(L)'
;MFVRFIPACPSLSQQPMSLNYIPKHLALHKHKTEIRTCGIKRREIPPSICGDSVGLRVFVLSDLHTDYAENMKWVKSISTLRHKEDAILIAGDVAETHDNFVLTMSLLKDRFEHVFYVPGNHDLWCRREGVNFDNSLEKLNKLLDTCRGLGVETNPMVLDGLGIIPLFSWYHESFDREKDITGIRIPSLEMVIHYLLS
;
A
#
# COMPACT_ATOMS: atom_id res chain seq x y z
N MET A 1 -2.60 -3.03 -8.94
CA MET A 1 -3.50 -2.37 -9.91
C MET A 1 -2.60 -1.61 -10.88
N PHE A 2 -2.58 -1.94 -12.18
CA PHE A 2 -1.77 -1.19 -13.14
C PHE A 2 -2.55 0.05 -13.58
N VAL A 3 -1.95 1.22 -13.43
CA VAL A 3 -2.48 2.46 -14.01
C VAL A 3 -1.60 2.81 -15.20
N ARG A 4 -2.15 2.73 -16.41
CA ARG A 4 -1.50 3.19 -17.64
C ARG A 4 -2.08 4.56 -17.98
N PHE A 5 -1.25 5.59 -18.02
CA PHE A 5 -1.63 6.88 -18.60
C PHE A 5 -1.24 6.88 -20.08
N ILE A 6 -2.25 6.99 -20.94
CA ILE A 6 -2.10 7.34 -22.35
C ILE A 6 -2.48 8.82 -22.44
N PRO A 7 -1.62 9.72 -22.94
CA PRO A 7 -2.01 11.11 -23.13
C PRO A 7 -3.03 11.18 -24.28
N ALA A 8 -4.29 11.38 -23.95
CA ALA A 8 -5.36 11.62 -24.92
C ALA A 8 -6.15 12.87 -24.53
N CYS A 9 -6.08 13.89 -25.38
CA CYS A 9 -6.96 15.06 -25.34
C CYS A 9 -8.42 14.61 -25.51
N PRO A 10 -9.37 14.99 -24.64
CA PRO A 10 -10.76 14.58 -24.80
C PRO A 10 -11.52 15.58 -25.69
N SER A 11 -11.96 15.13 -26.87
CA SER A 11 -13.13 15.67 -27.55
C SER A 11 -14.36 14.85 -27.15
N LEU A 12 -15.36 15.54 -26.60
CA LEU A 12 -16.65 14.97 -26.19
C LEU A 12 -17.41 14.35 -27.37
N SER A 13 -17.97 13.15 -27.18
CA SER A 13 -19.32 12.86 -27.65
C SER A 13 -20.01 11.82 -26.76
N GLN A 14 -21.20 12.17 -26.31
CA GLN A 14 -22.12 11.33 -25.52
C GLN A 14 -23.02 10.55 -26.47
N GLN A 15 -23.31 9.28 -26.20
CA GLN A 15 -24.65 8.69 -26.40
C GLN A 15 -24.88 7.49 -25.45
N PRO A 16 -26.09 7.34 -24.86
CA PRO A 16 -26.45 6.24 -23.96
C PRO A 16 -27.28 5.16 -24.67
N MET A 17 -27.23 3.90 -24.19
CA MET A 17 -28.19 2.87 -24.56
C MET A 17 -28.56 2.01 -23.35
N SER A 18 -29.88 1.91 -23.12
CA SER A 18 -30.59 1.12 -22.12
C SER A 18 -30.65 -0.37 -22.48
N LEU A 19 -30.93 -1.27 -21.51
CA LEU A 19 -32.06 -2.22 -21.59
C LEU A 19 -32.31 -3.03 -20.27
N ASN A 20 -33.52 -2.86 -19.72
CA ASN A 20 -34.54 -3.83 -19.28
C ASN A 20 -34.25 -5.07 -18.37
N TYR A 21 -34.84 -5.02 -17.15
CA TYR A 21 -35.91 -5.87 -16.56
C TYR A 21 -35.81 -7.43 -16.40
N ILE A 22 -35.47 -7.89 -15.16
CA ILE A 22 -36.17 -8.77 -14.14
C ILE A 22 -37.07 -9.96 -14.63
N PRO A 23 -37.04 -11.23 -14.07
CA PRO A 23 -37.43 -11.54 -12.66
C PRO A 23 -36.81 -12.75 -11.88
N LYS A 24 -37.14 -12.72 -10.59
CA LYS A 24 -36.84 -13.60 -9.44
C LYS A 24 -37.55 -14.97 -9.49
N HIS A 25 -36.95 -16.04 -8.94
CA HIS A 25 -37.57 -16.87 -7.88
C HIS A 25 -36.61 -17.88 -7.20
N LEU A 26 -36.97 -18.23 -5.96
CA LEU A 26 -36.38 -19.05 -4.89
C LEU A 26 -35.78 -20.44 -5.25
N ALA A 27 -34.75 -20.83 -4.49
CA ALA A 27 -34.73 -22.11 -3.76
C ALA A 27 -33.71 -22.11 -2.60
N LEU A 28 -34.18 -22.34 -1.37
CA LEU A 28 -33.39 -22.71 -0.20
C LEU A 28 -32.98 -24.18 -0.30
N HIS A 29 -31.70 -24.52 -0.12
CA HIS A 29 -31.32 -25.86 0.37
C HIS A 29 -30.00 -25.86 1.18
N LYS A 30 -30.18 -26.24 2.45
CA LYS A 30 -29.33 -26.87 3.48
C LYS A 30 -27.80 -26.95 3.29
N HIS A 31 -27.13 -26.54 4.38
CA HIS A 31 -25.72 -26.63 4.74
C HIS A 31 -25.00 -27.96 4.42
N LYS A 32 -23.81 -27.84 3.82
CA LYS A 32 -22.62 -28.65 4.13
C LYS A 32 -21.42 -27.70 4.19
N THR A 33 -20.79 -27.61 5.36
CA THR A 33 -19.59 -26.81 5.60
C THR A 33 -18.39 -27.59 5.03
N GLU A 34 -18.11 -27.40 3.74
CA GLU A 34 -16.81 -27.74 3.18
C GLU A 34 -15.90 -26.52 3.32
N ILE A 35 -14.91 -26.60 4.20
CA ILE A 35 -13.77 -25.69 4.18
C ILE A 35 -13.00 -26.02 2.91
N ARG A 36 -13.40 -25.40 1.80
CA ARG A 36 -12.55 -25.31 0.61
C ARG A 36 -11.41 -24.40 0.98
N THR A 37 -10.22 -24.97 1.15
CA THR A 37 -8.96 -24.24 0.96
C THR A 37 -8.95 -23.78 -0.49
N CYS A 38 -9.64 -22.67 -0.76
CA CYS A 38 -9.53 -21.98 -2.02
C CYS A 38 -8.12 -21.38 -2.02
N GLY A 39 -7.15 -22.18 -2.49
CA GLY A 39 -5.84 -21.68 -2.82
C GLY A 39 -6.06 -20.53 -3.78
N ILE A 40 -5.95 -19.30 -3.29
CA ILE A 40 -5.96 -18.11 -4.11
C ILE A 40 -4.68 -18.21 -4.93
N LYS A 41 -4.75 -18.91 -6.07
CA LYS A 41 -3.73 -18.82 -7.10
C LYS A 41 -3.75 -17.36 -7.53
N ARG A 42 -2.78 -16.59 -7.05
CA ARG A 42 -2.54 -15.21 -7.48
C ARG A 42 -2.58 -15.25 -9.00
N ARG A 43 -3.52 -14.51 -9.61
CA ARG A 43 -3.57 -14.44 -11.08
C ARG A 43 -2.20 -13.99 -11.54
N GLU A 44 -1.59 -14.78 -12.40
CA GLU A 44 -0.40 -14.35 -13.10
C GLU A 44 -0.75 -13.05 -13.80
N ILE A 45 -0.02 -12.00 -13.45
CA ILE A 45 -0.16 -10.71 -14.09
C ILE A 45 0.24 -10.95 -15.54
N PRO A 46 -0.65 -10.72 -16.52
CA PRO A 46 -0.31 -10.90 -17.92
C PRO A 46 0.94 -10.07 -18.22
N PRO A 47 1.94 -10.62 -18.93
CA PRO A 47 3.00 -9.79 -19.45
C PRO A 47 2.36 -8.66 -20.27
N SER A 48 2.90 -7.46 -20.09
CA SER A 48 2.48 -6.26 -20.81
C SER A 48 2.32 -6.56 -22.31
N ILE A 49 1.15 -6.26 -22.88
CA ILE A 49 0.83 -6.42 -24.31
C ILE A 49 1.50 -5.29 -25.12
N CYS A 50 2.80 -5.12 -24.93
CA CYS A 50 3.66 -4.27 -25.75
C CYS A 50 5.04 -4.93 -25.71
N GLY A 51 5.50 -5.43 -26.86
CA GLY A 51 6.90 -5.78 -27.04
C GLY A 51 7.78 -4.57 -26.74
N ASP A 52 8.94 -4.82 -26.13
CA ASP A 52 10.06 -3.89 -25.94
C ASP A 52 9.65 -2.42 -25.74
N SER A 53 8.73 -2.15 -24.81
CA SER A 53 8.43 -0.77 -24.44
C SER A 53 9.61 -0.22 -23.63
N VAL A 54 10.49 0.51 -24.31
CA VAL A 54 11.53 1.34 -23.70
C VAL A 54 10.82 2.46 -22.95
N GLY A 55 10.60 2.29 -21.65
CA GLY A 55 9.95 3.29 -20.82
C GLY A 55 9.79 2.87 -19.38
N LEU A 56 9.83 3.84 -18.48
CA LEU A 56 9.69 3.66 -17.03
C LEU A 56 8.43 2.86 -16.68
N ARG A 57 8.60 1.76 -15.95
CA ARG A 57 7.49 1.05 -15.32
C ARG A 57 7.36 1.49 -13.87
N VAL A 58 6.13 1.67 -13.43
CA VAL A 58 5.80 2.13 -12.09
C VAL A 58 4.95 1.07 -11.39
N PHE A 59 5.47 0.54 -10.29
CA PHE A 59 4.79 -0.43 -9.44
C PHE A 59 4.22 0.26 -8.22
N VAL A 60 3.10 -0.24 -7.69
CA VAL A 60 2.47 0.28 -6.48
C VAL A 60 2.11 -0.88 -5.57
N LEU A 61 2.52 -0.79 -4.31
CA LEU A 61 2.22 -1.72 -3.24
C LEU A 61 1.90 -0.96 -1.95
N SER A 62 1.26 -1.63 -1.02
CA SER A 62 1.01 -1.19 0.36
C SER A 62 0.95 -2.44 1.24
N ASP A 63 0.86 -2.25 2.55
CA ASP A 63 0.55 -3.32 3.52
C ASP A 63 1.54 -4.50 3.42
N LEU A 64 2.84 -4.19 3.31
CA LEU A 64 3.87 -5.23 3.26
C LEU A 64 3.96 -5.98 4.59
N HIS A 65 3.77 -5.30 5.72
CA HIS A 65 3.89 -5.85 7.07
C HIS A 65 5.02 -6.88 7.21
N THR A 66 6.26 -6.46 6.99
CA THR A 66 7.40 -7.39 6.91
C THR A 66 7.87 -7.92 8.27
N ASP A 67 7.20 -7.55 9.36
CA ASP A 67 7.31 -8.25 10.64
C ASP A 67 6.80 -9.68 10.56
N TYR A 68 5.90 -9.98 9.60
CA TYR A 68 5.59 -11.35 9.22
C TYR A 68 6.72 -11.93 8.37
N ALA A 69 7.33 -13.01 8.86
CA ALA A 69 8.50 -13.63 8.22
C ALA A 69 8.23 -14.06 6.77
N GLU A 70 7.01 -14.49 6.46
CA GLU A 70 6.56 -14.85 5.11
C GLU A 70 6.59 -13.65 4.17
N ASN A 71 6.17 -12.48 4.65
CA ASN A 71 6.15 -11.25 3.87
C ASN A 71 7.58 -10.74 3.64
N MET A 72 8.42 -10.77 4.66
CA MET A 72 9.86 -10.46 4.50
C MET A 72 10.54 -11.42 3.51
N LYS A 73 10.21 -12.71 3.56
CA LYS A 73 10.71 -13.70 2.60
C LYS A 73 10.25 -13.39 1.17
N TRP A 74 9.02 -12.91 1.00
CA TRP A 74 8.52 -12.45 -0.29
C TRP A 74 9.27 -11.21 -0.80
N VAL A 75 9.52 -10.20 0.04
CA VAL A 75 10.32 -9.02 -0.36
C VAL A 75 11.72 -9.45 -0.78
N LYS A 76 12.36 -10.34 -0.02
CA LYS A 76 13.70 -10.87 -0.35
C LYS A 76 13.74 -11.61 -1.69
N SER A 77 12.64 -12.24 -2.12
CA SER A 77 12.56 -13.00 -3.36
C SER A 77 12.32 -12.15 -4.62
N ILE A 78 12.02 -10.85 -4.46
CA ILE A 78 11.95 -9.91 -5.58
C ILE A 78 13.31 -9.89 -6.28
N SER A 79 13.30 -9.96 -7.62
CA SER A 79 14.51 -10.01 -8.44
C SER A 79 15.38 -8.77 -8.26
N THR A 80 16.68 -8.98 -8.13
CA THR A 80 17.70 -7.92 -8.03
C THR A 80 18.12 -7.35 -9.39
N LEU A 81 17.67 -7.93 -10.51
CA LEU A 81 18.08 -7.49 -11.85
C LEU A 81 16.92 -6.95 -12.68
N ARG A 82 15.71 -7.52 -12.53
CA ARG A 82 14.58 -7.25 -13.42
C ARG A 82 14.04 -5.82 -13.37
N HIS A 83 14.27 -5.13 -12.25
CA HIS A 83 13.57 -3.88 -11.89
C HIS A 83 14.50 -2.68 -11.71
N LYS A 84 15.76 -2.81 -12.12
CA LYS A 84 16.80 -1.79 -11.93
C LYS A 84 16.56 -0.48 -12.69
N GLU A 85 15.56 -0.42 -13.56
CA GLU A 85 15.16 0.79 -14.31
C GLU A 85 13.72 1.22 -13.95
N ASP A 86 13.11 0.57 -12.97
CA ASP A 86 11.71 0.79 -12.59
C ASP A 86 11.58 1.65 -11.32
N ALA A 87 10.40 2.22 -11.14
CA ALA A 87 9.97 2.85 -9.90
C ALA A 87 8.99 1.96 -9.12
N ILE A 88 9.04 2.01 -7.79
CA ILE A 88 8.03 1.40 -6.91
C ILE A 88 7.54 2.41 -5.86
N LEU A 89 6.22 2.46 -5.67
CA LEU A 89 5.56 3.30 -4.66
C LEU A 89 5.05 2.38 -3.56
N ILE A 90 5.46 2.66 -2.32
CA ILE A 90 5.04 1.95 -1.12
C ILE A 90 4.12 2.86 -0.32
N ALA A 91 2.81 2.60 -0.43
CA ALA A 91 1.75 3.42 0.15
C ALA A 91 1.37 2.95 1.56
N GLY A 92 2.35 2.92 2.46
CA GLY A 92 2.15 2.66 3.89
C GLY A 92 2.17 1.19 4.30
N ASP A 93 2.21 1.02 5.62
CA ASP A 93 2.12 -0.24 6.37
C ASP A 93 3.20 -1.25 5.93
N VAL A 94 4.45 -0.78 6.02
CA VAL A 94 5.65 -1.54 5.65
C VAL A 94 6.05 -2.48 6.77
N ALA A 95 6.27 -1.94 7.97
CA ALA A 95 6.68 -2.68 9.14
C ALA A 95 6.45 -1.87 10.40
N GLU A 96 6.09 -2.55 11.47
CA GLU A 96 6.00 -1.98 12.80
C GLU A 96 7.37 -1.73 13.41
N THR A 97 8.30 -2.67 13.27
CA THR A 97 9.63 -2.52 13.88
C THR A 97 10.56 -1.71 12.97
N HIS A 98 11.35 -0.82 13.56
CA HIS A 98 12.28 0.04 12.82
C HIS A 98 13.32 -0.79 12.05
N ASP A 99 13.82 -1.88 12.64
CA ASP A 99 14.80 -2.76 11.99
C ASP A 99 14.23 -3.43 10.73
N ASN A 100 12.99 -3.95 10.79
CA ASN A 100 12.35 -4.54 9.61
C ASN A 100 12.04 -3.49 8.56
N PHE A 101 11.67 -2.28 8.96
CA PHE A 101 11.48 -1.16 8.05
C PHE A 101 12.77 -0.84 7.28
N VAL A 102 13.89 -0.65 7.99
CA VAL A 102 15.21 -0.38 7.41
C VAL A 102 15.61 -1.49 6.44
N LEU A 103 15.47 -2.75 6.85
CA LEU A 103 15.80 -3.90 6.00
C LEU A 103 14.93 -3.94 4.75
N THR A 104 13.62 -3.70 4.88
CA THR A 104 12.68 -3.70 3.75
C THR A 104 13.02 -2.62 2.75
N MET A 105 13.22 -1.38 3.21
CA MET A 105 13.56 -0.25 2.35
C MET A 105 14.91 -0.43 1.66
N SER A 106 15.91 -0.96 2.37
CA SER A 106 17.22 -1.30 1.79
C SER A 106 17.09 -2.35 0.67
N LEU A 107 16.32 -3.42 0.91
CA LEU A 107 16.06 -4.43 -0.12
C LEU A 107 15.35 -3.86 -1.35
N LEU A 108 14.37 -2.99 -1.16
CA LEU A 108 13.66 -2.35 -2.27
C LEU A 108 14.58 -1.39 -3.05
N LYS A 109 15.41 -0.61 -2.37
CA LYS A 109 16.41 0.26 -3.00
C LYS A 109 17.48 -0.50 -3.75
N ASP A 110 17.82 -1.70 -3.32
CA ASP A 110 18.70 -2.59 -4.08
C ASP A 110 18.01 -3.16 -5.34
N ARG A 111 16.68 -3.14 -5.45
CA ARG A 111 15.95 -3.80 -6.56
C ARG A 111 15.35 -2.84 -7.57
N PHE A 112 15.01 -1.63 -7.13
CA PHE A 112 14.37 -0.59 -7.94
C PHE A 112 15.23 0.67 -7.98
N GLU A 113 15.23 1.37 -9.11
CA GLU A 113 15.93 2.64 -9.24
C GLU A 113 15.30 3.69 -8.31
N HIS A 114 13.99 3.85 -8.43
CA HIS A 114 13.21 4.78 -7.61
C HIS A 114 12.30 4.02 -6.64
N VAL A 115 12.40 4.36 -5.36
CA VAL A 115 11.49 3.85 -4.32
C VAL A 115 10.84 5.05 -3.67
N PHE A 116 9.52 5.14 -3.73
CA PHE A 116 8.74 6.15 -3.04
C PHE A 116 8.05 5.55 -1.82
N TYR A 117 7.93 6.34 -0.77
CA TYR A 117 7.28 5.92 0.47
C TYR A 117 6.34 6.98 1.02
N VAL A 118 5.19 6.51 1.50
CA VAL A 118 4.25 7.25 2.35
C VAL A 118 4.03 6.42 3.61
N PRO A 119 4.09 7.01 4.82
CA PRO A 119 3.85 6.28 6.05
C PRO A 119 2.38 5.87 6.20
N GLY A 120 2.16 4.64 6.66
CA GLY A 120 0.88 4.16 7.15
C GLY A 120 0.78 4.25 8.68
N ASN A 121 -0.37 3.88 9.23
CA ASN A 121 -0.58 3.90 10.68
C ASN A 121 0.27 2.85 11.41
N HIS A 122 0.45 1.66 10.82
CA HIS A 122 1.19 0.58 11.45
C HIS A 122 2.68 0.89 11.54
N ASP A 123 3.19 1.68 10.58
CA ASP A 123 4.56 2.18 10.61
C ASP A 123 4.81 3.08 11.84
N LEU A 124 3.77 3.72 12.39
CA LEU A 124 3.87 4.67 13.50
C LEU A 124 3.51 4.10 14.87
N TRP A 125 3.13 2.83 14.97
CA TRP A 125 2.85 2.21 16.27
C TRP A 125 4.11 2.08 17.12
N CYS A 126 4.15 2.73 18.28
CA CYS A 126 5.26 2.64 19.22
C CYS A 126 5.10 1.40 20.11
N ARG A 127 5.81 0.31 19.78
CA ARG A 127 5.93 -0.84 20.68
C ARG A 127 6.98 -0.59 21.76
N ARG A 128 6.81 -1.28 22.89
CA ARG A 128 7.81 -1.35 23.97
C ARG A 128 8.94 -2.36 23.68
N GLU A 129 8.86 -3.06 22.56
CA GLU A 129 9.80 -4.11 22.15
C GLU A 129 10.67 -3.58 21.00
N GLY A 130 11.98 -3.53 21.18
CA GLY A 130 12.95 -3.04 20.20
C GLY A 130 13.47 -1.63 20.50
N VAL A 131 13.68 -0.83 19.45
CA VAL A 131 13.98 0.60 19.59
C VAL A 131 12.76 1.26 20.21
N ASN A 132 12.90 1.70 21.46
CA ASN A 132 11.87 2.47 22.13
C ASN A 132 11.87 3.89 21.54
N PHE A 133 10.78 4.20 20.87
CA PHE A 133 10.42 5.58 20.56
C PHE A 133 9.54 6.06 21.70
N ASP A 134 9.79 7.27 22.18
CA ASP A 134 8.94 7.89 23.21
C ASP A 134 7.53 8.07 22.66
N ASN A 135 7.46 8.31 21.34
CA ASN A 135 6.32 8.95 20.72
C ASN A 135 6.33 8.71 19.19
N SER A 136 5.17 8.76 18.56
CA SER A 136 4.97 8.39 17.15
C SER A 136 5.47 9.46 16.17
N LEU A 137 5.52 10.72 16.59
CA LEU A 137 6.15 11.79 15.82
C LEU A 137 7.68 11.60 15.73
N GLU A 138 8.31 11.18 16.83
CA GLU A 138 9.72 10.80 16.87
C GLU A 138 9.98 9.63 15.93
N LYS A 139 9.12 8.59 16.01
CA LYS A 139 9.20 7.44 15.12
C LYS A 139 9.05 7.86 13.64
N LEU A 140 8.07 8.70 13.32
CA LEU A 140 7.88 9.25 11.97
C LEU A 140 9.16 9.93 11.48
N ASN A 141 9.73 10.84 12.27
CA ASN A 141 10.97 11.52 11.91
C ASN A 141 12.11 10.52 11.67
N LYS A 142 12.23 9.50 12.52
CA LYS A 142 13.24 8.46 12.36
C LYS A 142 13.06 7.65 11.06
N LEU A 143 11.82 7.34 10.68
CA LEU A 143 11.53 6.66 9.41
C LEU A 143 11.88 7.54 8.22
N LEU A 144 11.53 8.83 8.26
CA LEU A 144 11.87 9.79 7.19
C LEU A 144 13.38 9.99 7.05
N ASP A 145 14.11 10.07 8.16
CA ASP A 145 15.58 10.13 8.16
C ASP A 145 16.21 8.84 7.61
N THR A 146 15.61 7.70 7.93
CA THR A 146 16.00 6.40 7.36
C THR A 146 15.81 6.40 5.84
N CYS A 147 14.65 6.86 5.36
CA CYS A 147 14.37 6.99 3.94
C CYS A 147 15.39 7.90 3.25
N ARG A 148 15.67 9.07 3.83
CA ARG A 148 16.68 10.01 3.33
C ARG A 148 18.06 9.36 3.23
N GLY A 149 18.48 8.63 4.25
CA GLY A 149 19.78 7.93 4.28
C GLY A 149 19.89 6.81 3.24
N LEU A 150 18.79 6.14 2.90
CA LEU A 150 18.74 5.07 1.90
C LEU A 150 18.46 5.56 0.47
N GLY A 151 18.14 6.84 0.28
CA GLY A 151 17.70 7.38 -1.02
C GLY A 151 16.30 6.91 -1.43
N VAL A 152 15.41 6.70 -0.45
CA VAL A 152 13.97 6.49 -0.64
C VAL A 152 13.29 7.86 -0.67
N GLU A 153 12.49 8.09 -1.70
CA GLU A 153 11.82 9.34 -1.97
C GLU A 153 10.54 9.51 -1.15
N THR A 154 10.46 10.61 -0.42
CA THR A 154 9.26 11.01 0.34
C THR A 154 8.73 12.37 -0.10
N ASN A 155 9.33 12.97 -1.13
CA ASN A 155 8.97 14.27 -1.68
C ASN A 155 8.42 14.13 -3.11
N PRO A 156 7.72 15.16 -3.62
CA PRO A 156 7.28 15.19 -5.01
C PRO A 156 8.45 15.10 -6.00
N MET A 157 8.27 14.32 -7.07
CA MET A 157 9.28 14.12 -8.12
C MET A 157 8.60 13.90 -9.48
N VAL A 158 9.27 14.30 -10.57
CA VAL A 158 8.86 13.98 -11.94
C VAL A 158 9.81 12.94 -12.51
N LEU A 159 9.27 11.82 -12.98
CA LEU A 159 10.02 10.76 -13.66
C LEU A 159 9.47 10.58 -15.07
N ASP A 160 10.28 10.78 -16.11
CA ASP A 160 9.88 10.63 -17.52
C ASP A 160 8.55 11.33 -17.88
N GLY A 161 8.31 12.53 -17.31
CA GLY A 161 7.09 13.31 -17.50
C GLY A 161 5.90 12.89 -16.61
N LEU A 162 6.05 11.87 -15.78
CA LEU A 162 5.08 11.46 -14.75
C LEU A 162 5.38 12.15 -13.42
N GLY A 163 4.43 12.95 -12.92
CA GLY A 163 4.52 13.54 -11.57
C GLY A 163 4.04 12.56 -10.49
N ILE A 164 4.90 12.29 -9.51
CA ILE A 164 4.62 11.48 -8.32
C ILE A 164 4.65 12.42 -7.11
N ILE A 165 3.57 12.42 -6.32
CA ILE A 165 3.41 13.30 -5.15
C ILE A 165 3.05 12.42 -3.94
N PRO A 166 4.02 12.01 -3.10
CA PRO A 166 3.74 11.36 -1.83
C PRO A 166 2.98 12.32 -0.91
N LEU A 167 1.86 11.87 -0.34
CA LEU A 167 1.00 12.69 0.52
C LEU A 167 0.89 12.07 1.91
N PHE A 168 1.22 12.83 2.94
CA PHE A 168 1.00 12.44 4.33
C PHE A 168 -0.43 12.84 4.72
N SER A 169 -1.38 12.01 4.31
CA SER A 169 -2.81 12.25 4.53
C SER A 169 -3.32 11.38 5.68
N TRP A 170 -3.42 11.99 6.86
CA TRP A 170 -3.96 11.34 8.05
C TRP A 170 -5.49 11.43 8.12
N TYR A 171 -6.06 10.64 9.00
CA TYR A 171 -7.51 10.59 9.23
C TYR A 171 -7.98 11.80 10.05
N HIS A 172 -9.24 12.17 9.87
CA HIS A 172 -9.91 13.16 10.69
C HIS A 172 -11.18 12.55 11.29
N GLU A 173 -11.48 12.88 12.54
CA GLU A 173 -12.63 12.33 13.28
C GLU A 173 -13.97 12.53 12.57
N SER A 174 -14.10 13.59 11.77
CA SER A 174 -15.30 13.87 10.99
C SER A 174 -15.65 12.80 9.96
N PHE A 175 -14.70 11.92 9.62
CA PHE A 175 -14.94 10.80 8.71
C PHE A 175 -15.58 9.60 9.42
N ASP A 176 -15.48 9.52 10.75
CA ASP A 176 -16.16 8.50 11.54
C ASP A 176 -17.59 8.96 11.85
N ARG A 177 -18.54 8.43 11.07
CA ARG A 177 -19.97 8.77 11.18
C ARG A 177 -20.81 7.59 11.67
N GLU A 178 -20.18 6.46 11.92
CA GLU A 178 -20.86 5.26 12.36
C GLU A 178 -21.18 5.35 13.86
N LYS A 179 -22.10 4.49 14.32
CA LYS A 179 -22.39 4.42 15.76
C LYS A 179 -21.33 3.57 16.43
N ASP A 180 -20.88 4.00 17.59
CA ASP A 180 -20.00 3.20 18.43
C ASP A 180 -20.54 1.79 18.63
N ILE A 181 -19.65 0.80 18.49
CA ILE A 181 -19.97 -0.59 18.74
C ILE A 181 -20.08 -0.80 20.25
N THR A 182 -21.30 -0.88 20.74
CA THR A 182 -21.56 -1.14 22.16
C THR A 182 -21.25 -2.59 22.54
N GLY A 183 -20.62 -2.81 23.68
CA GLY A 183 -20.36 -4.16 24.23
C GLY A 183 -18.97 -4.73 23.94
N ILE A 184 -18.15 -4.02 23.17
CA ILE A 184 -16.71 -4.31 23.00
C ILE A 184 -15.95 -3.05 23.40
N ARG A 185 -14.89 -3.18 24.20
CA ARG A 185 -14.04 -2.05 24.58
C ARG A 185 -13.10 -1.72 23.41
N ILE A 186 -13.57 -0.90 22.49
CA ILE A 186 -12.76 -0.31 21.42
C ILE A 186 -12.11 0.96 22.00
N PRO A 187 -10.78 1.15 21.88
CA PRO A 187 -10.14 2.41 22.24
C PRO A 187 -10.81 3.57 21.50
N SER A 188 -11.04 4.71 22.18
CA SER A 188 -11.63 5.87 21.51
C SER A 188 -10.71 6.37 20.40
N LEU A 189 -11.29 7.04 19.40
CA LEU A 189 -10.51 7.65 18.32
C LEU A 189 -9.45 8.62 18.88
N GLU A 190 -9.77 9.38 19.92
CA GLU A 190 -8.82 10.22 20.66
C GLU A 190 -7.62 9.41 21.17
N MET A 191 -7.83 8.22 21.73
CA MET A 191 -6.71 7.38 22.18
C MET A 191 -5.83 6.95 21.01
N VAL A 192 -6.43 6.50 19.90
CA VAL A 192 -5.66 6.07 18.71
C VAL A 192 -4.88 7.23 18.09
N ILE A 193 -5.49 8.41 18.01
CA ILE A 193 -4.85 9.63 17.47
C ILE A 193 -3.76 10.14 18.43
N HIS A 194 -3.98 10.11 19.75
CA HIS A 194 -2.96 10.48 20.72
C HIS A 194 -1.75 9.56 20.61
N TYR A 195 -1.92 8.24 20.51
CA TYR A 195 -0.80 7.32 20.26
C TYR A 195 -0.04 7.60 18.95
N LEU A 196 -0.64 8.29 17.98
CA LEU A 196 -0.05 8.63 16.67
C LEU A 196 0.59 10.03 16.59
N LEU A 197 0.42 10.90 17.59
CA LEU A 197 1.00 12.26 17.58
C LEU A 197 1.55 12.80 18.92
N SER A 198 1.33 12.12 20.05
CA SER A 198 1.93 12.50 21.36
C SER A 198 3.27 11.84 21.57
#